data_AF-A0A9E3YBV9-F1
#
_entry.id   AF-A0A9E3YBV9-F1
#
_cell.length_a   1.000
_cell.length_b   1.000
_cell.length_c   1.000
_cell.angle_alpha   90.00
_cell.angle_beta   90.00
_cell.angle_gamma   90.00
#
_symmetry.space_group_name_H-M   'P 1'
#
loop_
_entity.id
_entity.type
_entity.pdbx_description
1 polymer ?
#
loop_
_entity_poly.entity_id
_entity_poly.type
_entity_poly.pdbx_seq_one_letter_code
_entity_poly.pdbx_strand_id
1 'polypeptide(L)'
;MSDLLAPDGRVFTEWPQTKPDRAIRVRRLGGSPRGRPGHIDRALVQIDVYAGSKTATFELARAVATVLIHYSLPATDGVISDIAVASVIDSPDPDFEPPRPRYVLTATVTQHP
;
A
#
# COMPACT_ATOMS: atom_id res chain seq x y z
N MET A 1 0.14 11.17 -13.33
CA MET A 1 0.60 11.04 -11.93
C MET A 1 1.30 9.71 -11.80
N SER A 2 2.56 9.67 -12.24
CA SER A 2 3.37 8.46 -12.27
C SER A 2 4.49 8.62 -11.25
N ASP A 3 4.84 7.50 -10.64
CA ASP A 3 6.12 7.23 -9.98
C ASP A 3 6.27 7.65 -8.51
N LEU A 4 5.55 6.93 -7.66
CA LEU A 4 6.06 6.53 -6.33
C LEU A 4 6.95 5.29 -6.52
N LEU A 5 8.05 5.44 -7.25
CA LEU A 5 9.01 4.36 -7.48
C LEU A 5 9.86 4.18 -6.22
N ALA A 6 9.75 3.02 -5.58
CA ALA A 6 10.88 2.52 -4.81
C ALA A 6 12.13 2.54 -5.72
N PRO A 7 13.34 2.85 -5.20
CA PRO A 7 14.55 3.05 -6.00
C PRO A 7 14.99 1.86 -6.88
N ASP A 8 14.27 0.74 -6.82
CA ASP A 8 14.43 -0.48 -7.60
C ASP A 8 13.23 -0.82 -8.54
N GLY A 9 12.24 0.08 -8.69
CA GLY A 9 11.10 -0.10 -9.60
C GLY A 9 10.08 -1.14 -9.16
N ARG A 10 9.91 -1.34 -7.84
CA ARG A 10 9.11 -2.44 -7.28
C ARG A 10 7.75 -2.04 -6.70
N VAL A 11 7.33 -0.79 -6.84
CA VAL A 11 6.03 -0.30 -6.35
C VAL A 11 5.11 -0.02 -7.53
N PHE A 12 3.91 -0.59 -7.49
CA PHE A 12 2.96 -0.57 -8.60
C PHE A 12 1.58 -0.12 -8.14
N THR A 13 0.82 0.55 -8.99
CA THR A 13 -0.64 0.73 -8.82
C THR A 13 -1.42 -0.33 -9.61
N GLU A 14 -0.85 -0.73 -10.74
CA GLU A 14 -1.33 -1.78 -11.64
C GLU A 14 -0.22 -2.78 -11.90
N TRP A 15 -0.58 -4.05 -12.05
CA TRP A 15 0.43 -5.05 -12.37
C TRP A 15 0.92 -4.87 -13.81
N PRO A 16 2.24 -4.97 -14.07
CA PRO A 16 2.73 -5.11 -15.43
C PRO A 16 2.27 -6.45 -16.03
N GLN A 17 2.43 -6.62 -17.35
CA GLN A 17 2.02 -7.84 -18.06
C GLN A 17 2.51 -9.14 -17.40
N THR A 18 3.71 -9.10 -16.82
CA THR A 18 4.26 -10.19 -16.02
C THR A 18 4.49 -9.72 -14.60
N LYS A 19 3.79 -10.34 -13.64
CA LYS A 19 3.88 -9.99 -12.23
C LYS A 19 5.27 -10.30 -11.65
N PRO A 20 5.98 -9.33 -11.05
CA PRO A 20 7.30 -9.58 -10.48
C PRO A 20 7.23 -10.45 -9.23
N ASP A 21 8.29 -11.23 -8.97
CA ASP A 21 8.40 -12.08 -7.77
C ASP A 21 8.61 -11.28 -6.48
N ARG A 22 9.18 -10.08 -6.60
CA ARG A 22 9.33 -9.11 -5.51
C ARG A 22 8.74 -7.77 -5.92
N ALA A 23 7.62 -7.42 -5.29
CA ALA A 23 6.88 -6.22 -5.61
C ALA A 23 5.97 -5.80 -4.46
N ILE A 24 5.60 -4.53 -4.47
CA ILE A 24 4.56 -3.93 -3.66
C ILE A 24 3.53 -3.36 -4.62
N ARG A 25 2.25 -3.67 -4.42
CA ARG A 25 1.16 -3.00 -5.16
C ARG A 25 0.29 -2.21 -4.21
N VAL A 26 -0.03 -0.98 -4.57
CA VAL A 26 -0.93 -0.09 -3.82
C VAL A 26 -2.18 0.14 -4.64
N ARG A 27 -3.36 -0.11 -4.05
CA ARG A 27 -4.65 0.14 -4.69
C ARG A 27 -5.62 0.82 -3.74
N ARG A 28 -6.40 1.78 -4.23
CA ARG A 28 -7.52 2.35 -3.47
C ARG A 28 -8.68 1.35 -3.48
N LEU A 29 -9.17 0.97 -2.30
CA LEU A 29 -10.38 0.16 -2.13
C LEU A 29 -11.64 1.02 -2.08
N GLY A 30 -11.50 2.27 -1.65
CA GLY A 30 -12.61 3.20 -1.47
C GLY A 30 -12.22 4.33 -0.55
N GLY A 31 -13.12 4.69 0.36
CA GLY A 31 -12.97 5.84 1.25
C GLY A 31 -14.05 6.88 0.99
N SER A 32 -14.30 7.70 2.00
CA SER A 32 -15.35 8.73 1.94
C SER A 32 -14.80 10.05 2.47
N PRO A 33 -15.09 11.17 1.80
CA PRO A 33 -14.69 12.47 2.32
C PRO A 33 -15.35 12.74 3.68
N ARG A 34 -14.64 13.47 4.54
CA ARG A 34 -15.13 13.87 5.87
C ARG A 34 -15.34 15.39 5.91
N GLY A 35 -16.39 15.82 6.62
CA GLY A 35 -16.75 17.24 6.78
C GLY A 35 -17.64 17.77 5.66
N ARG A 36 -18.41 18.82 5.94
CA ARG A 36 -19.08 19.65 4.92
C ARG A 36 -18.46 21.06 4.99
N PRO A 37 -17.99 21.62 3.88
CA PRO A 37 -17.82 20.99 2.56
C PRO A 37 -16.68 19.95 2.63
N GLY A 38 -16.79 18.85 1.90
CA GLY A 38 -15.89 17.67 2.02
C GLY A 38 -14.46 17.91 1.54
N HIS A 39 -13.71 18.74 2.26
CA HIS A 39 -12.32 19.07 1.96
C HIS A 39 -11.33 18.04 2.49
N ILE A 40 -11.76 17.03 3.25
CA ILE A 40 -10.88 16.00 3.79
C ILE A 40 -11.15 14.70 3.04
N ASP A 41 -10.17 14.18 2.30
CA ASP A 41 -10.22 12.81 1.76
C ASP A 41 -9.77 11.81 2.82
N ARG A 42 -10.43 10.65 2.86
CA ARG A 42 -10.05 9.52 3.71
C ARG A 42 -10.02 8.26 2.86
N ALA A 43 -8.95 8.10 2.10
CA ALA A 43 -8.79 6.98 1.19
C ALA A 43 -8.51 5.69 1.96
N LEU A 44 -9.32 4.65 1.72
CA LEU A 44 -9.00 3.29 2.15
C LEU A 44 -8.12 2.66 1.06
N VAL A 45 -6.89 2.31 1.41
CA VAL A 45 -5.92 1.69 0.51
C VAL A 45 -5.56 0.28 0.97
N GLN A 46 -5.33 -0.59 0.00
CA GLN A 46 -4.75 -1.91 0.18
C GLN A 46 -3.34 -1.92 -0.40
N ILE A 47 -2.43 -2.58 0.31
CA ILE A 47 -1.04 -2.77 -0.11
C ILE A 47 -0.74 -4.26 -0.13
N ASP A 48 -0.46 -4.79 -1.31
CA ASP A 48 -0.06 -6.19 -1.52
C ASP A 48 1.47 -6.28 -1.56
N VAL A 49 2.07 -7.17 -0.79
CA VAL A 49 3.52 -7.31 -0.66
C VAL A 49 3.97 -8.71 -1.07
N TYR A 50 5.02 -8.77 -1.88
CA TYR A 50 5.69 -9.98 -2.37
C TYR A 50 7.21 -9.85 -2.21
N ALA A 51 7.88 -10.89 -1.70
CA ALA A 51 9.34 -10.93 -1.59
C ALA A 51 9.94 -12.34 -1.78
N GLY A 52 9.27 -13.20 -2.55
CA GLY A 52 9.74 -14.56 -2.86
C GLY A 52 9.47 -15.60 -1.76
N SER A 53 9.96 -15.39 -0.54
CA SER A 53 9.75 -16.32 0.60
C SER A 53 8.78 -15.75 1.64
N LYS A 54 8.08 -16.63 2.38
CA LYS A 54 7.11 -16.20 3.41
C LYS A 54 7.74 -15.27 4.45
N THR A 55 8.91 -15.64 4.97
CA THR A 55 9.64 -14.82 5.95
C THR A 55 10.05 -13.48 5.37
N ALA A 56 10.61 -13.45 4.16
CA ALA A 56 10.99 -12.19 3.51
C ALA A 56 9.78 -11.29 3.23
N THR A 57 8.65 -11.86 2.82
CA THR A 57 7.42 -11.11 2.56
C THR A 57 6.86 -10.53 3.86
N PHE A 58 6.90 -11.28 4.96
CA PHE A 58 6.46 -10.80 6.27
C PHE A 58 7.33 -9.64 6.78
N GLU A 59 8.65 -9.77 6.72
CA GLU A 59 9.58 -8.71 7.14
C GLU A 59 9.40 -7.45 6.29
N LEU A 60 9.22 -7.60 4.98
CA LEU A 60 8.95 -6.48 4.09
C LEU A 60 7.60 -5.82 4.40
N ALA A 61 6.55 -6.60 4.65
CA ALA A 61 5.24 -6.08 5.02
C ALA A 61 5.30 -5.29 6.35
N ARG A 62 6.05 -5.78 7.34
CA ARG A 62 6.28 -5.06 8.59
C ARG A 62 7.05 -3.76 8.37
N ALA A 63 8.11 -3.79 7.56
CA ALA A 63 8.88 -2.60 7.24
C ALA A 63 7.99 -1.53 6.55
N VAL A 64 7.13 -1.95 5.62
CA VAL A 64 6.15 -1.06 4.96
C VAL A 64 5.19 -0.47 5.99
N ALA A 65 4.60 -1.28 6.87
CA ALA A 65 3.70 -0.78 7.92
C ALA A 65 4.40 0.25 8.83
N THR A 66 5.65 -0.03 9.24
CA THR A 66 6.45 0.88 10.07
C THR A 66 6.74 2.18 9.36
N VAL A 67 7.11 2.14 8.07
CA VAL A 67 7.37 3.36 7.28
C VAL A 67 6.10 4.20 7.16
N LEU A 68 4.94 3.59 6.89
CA LEU A 68 3.67 4.31 6.73
C LEU A 68 3.23 5.03 7.99
N ILE A 69 3.38 4.43 9.17
CA ILE A 69 2.99 5.04 10.45
C ILE A 69 3.87 6.26 10.79
N HIS A 70 5.12 6.28 10.33
CA HIS A 70 6.05 7.39 10.55
C HIS A 70 6.14 8.34 9.35
N TYR A 71 5.30 8.14 8.33
CA TYR A 71 5.38 8.91 7.11
C TYR A 71 4.78 10.30 7.33
N SER A 72 5.61 11.32 7.19
CA SER A 72 5.22 12.73 7.21
C SER A 72 5.92 13.42 6.04
N LEU A 73 5.20 13.57 4.92
CA LEU A 73 5.66 14.36 3.78
C LEU A 73 4.52 15.23 3.25
N PRO A 74 4.83 16.43 2.74
CA PRO A 74 3.85 17.20 1.97
C PRO A 74 3.39 16.38 0.77
N ALA A 75 2.08 16.32 0.53
CA ALA A 75 1.54 15.75 -0.69
C ALA A 75 1.59 16.82 -1.79
N THR A 76 1.61 16.38 -3.05
CA THR A 76 1.67 17.28 -4.21
C THR A 76 0.51 18.29 -4.23
N ASP A 77 -0.66 17.89 -3.72
CA ASP A 77 -1.89 18.70 -3.70
C ASP A 77 -2.51 18.78 -2.28
N GLY A 78 -1.68 18.94 -1.25
CA GLY A 78 -2.15 19.17 0.13
C GLY A 78 -1.26 18.51 1.19
N VAL A 79 -1.85 18.21 2.34
CA VAL A 79 -1.15 17.60 3.48
C VAL A 79 -1.77 16.24 3.79
N ILE A 80 -0.92 15.21 3.88
CA ILE A 80 -1.30 13.94 4.51
C ILE A 80 -1.20 14.16 6.01
N SER A 81 -2.34 14.23 6.69
CA SER A 81 -2.41 14.52 8.12
C SER A 81 -2.34 13.27 8.98
N ASP A 82 -2.74 12.13 8.43
CA ASP A 82 -2.81 10.86 9.16
C ASP A 82 -2.74 9.66 8.22
N ILE A 83 -2.04 8.62 8.65
CA ILE A 83 -2.04 7.30 8.02
C ILE A 83 -2.27 6.25 9.12
N ALA A 84 -3.45 5.64 9.10
CA ALA A 84 -3.83 4.60 10.05
C ALA A 84 -3.76 3.22 9.37
N VAL A 85 -2.75 2.41 9.72
CA VAL A 85 -2.64 1.01 9.28
C VAL A 85 -3.56 0.14 10.13
N ALA A 86 -4.52 -0.54 9.48
CA ALA A 86 -5.54 -1.32 10.16
C ALA A 86 -5.17 -2.81 10.31
N SER A 87 -4.45 -3.38 9.34
CA SER A 87 -4.13 -4.81 9.37
C SER A 87 -2.89 -5.16 8.55
N VAL A 88 -2.28 -6.30 8.90
CA VAL A 88 -1.27 -7.03 8.12
C VAL A 88 -1.69 -8.50 8.12
N ILE A 89 -2.10 -9.02 6.98
CA ILE A 89 -2.75 -10.34 6.85
C ILE A 89 -1.91 -11.23 5.94
N ASP A 90 -1.61 -12.45 6.39
CA ASP A 90 -1.06 -13.52 5.54
C ASP A 90 -2.17 -14.00 4.59
N SER A 91 -2.00 -13.75 3.29
CA SER A 91 -2.99 -14.10 2.27
C SER A 91 -2.25 -14.52 1.00
N PRO A 92 -1.78 -15.78 0.92
CA PRO A 92 -1.08 -16.30 -0.24
C PRO A 92 -1.87 -16.06 -1.55
N ASP A 93 -1.14 -15.87 -2.63
CA ASP A 93 -1.72 -15.56 -3.93
C ASP A 93 -2.18 -16.84 -4.63
N PRO A 94 -3.50 -17.06 -4.80
CA PRO A 94 -4.04 -18.29 -5.37
C PRO A 94 -3.86 -18.38 -6.89
N ASP A 95 -3.46 -17.30 -7.55
CA ASP A 95 -3.24 -17.27 -9.01
C ASP A 95 -1.99 -18.04 -9.44
N PHE A 96 -1.22 -18.60 -8.48
CA PHE A 96 0.02 -19.34 -8.71
C PHE A 96 -0.06 -20.74 -8.09
N GLU A 97 0.59 -21.72 -8.73
CA GLU A 97 0.74 -23.09 -8.24
C GLU A 97 2.25 -23.43 -8.09
N PRO A 98 2.77 -23.64 -6.87
CA PRO A 98 2.09 -23.45 -5.59
C PRO A 98 1.78 -21.97 -5.29
N PRO A 99 0.81 -21.68 -4.39
CA PRO A 99 0.45 -20.30 -4.02
C PRO A 99 1.66 -19.49 -3.54
N ARG A 100 1.85 -18.31 -4.13
CA ARG A 100 2.99 -17.44 -3.80
C ARG A 100 2.76 -16.74 -2.46
N PRO A 101 3.78 -16.61 -1.60
CA PRO A 101 3.65 -15.86 -0.35
C PRO A 101 3.32 -14.38 -0.60
N ARG A 102 2.18 -13.94 -0.07
CA ARG A 102 1.70 -12.56 -0.16
C ARG A 102 1.17 -12.11 1.20
N TYR A 103 1.55 -10.91 1.60
CA TYR A 103 0.93 -10.24 2.74
C TYR A 103 0.12 -9.03 2.25
N VAL A 104 -1.05 -8.84 2.84
CA VAL A 104 -1.98 -7.77 2.49
C VAL A 104 -2.09 -6.83 3.69
N LEU A 105 -1.83 -5.54 3.45
CA LEU A 105 -2.05 -4.50 4.42
C LEU A 105 -3.23 -3.64 4.00
N THR A 106 -3.95 -3.12 4.98
CA THR A 106 -4.95 -2.07 4.74
C THR A 106 -4.60 -0.84 5.56
N ALA A 107 -4.74 0.33 4.95
CA ALA A 107 -4.50 1.60 5.62
C ALA A 107 -5.53 2.64 5.20
N THR A 108 -5.84 3.56 6.11
CA THR A 108 -6.62 4.76 5.80
C THR A 108 -5.67 5.94 5.72
N VAL A 109 -5.64 6.63 4.58
CA VAL A 109 -4.85 7.85 4.37
C VAL A 109 -5.79 9.04 4.44
N THR A 110 -5.53 9.96 5.35
CA THR A 110 -6.29 11.20 5.50
C THR A 110 -5.51 12.34 4.87
N GLN A 111 -6.11 13.02 3.90
CA GLN A 111 -5.54 14.17 3.21
C GLN A 111 -6.50 15.35 3.27
N HIS A 112 -5.97 16.56 3.39
CA HIS A 112 -6.71 17.81 3.22
C HIS A 112 -5.87 18.81 2.41
N PRO A 113 -6.49 19.86 1.82
CA PRO A 113 -5.78 20.97 1.19
C PRO A 113 -4.71 21.59 2.09
#